data_AF-A0A2I4B1B0-F1
#
_entry.id   AF-A0A2I4B1B0-F1
#
_cell.length_a   1.000
_cell.length_b   1.000
_cell.length_c   1.000
_cell.angle_alpha   90.00
_cell.angle_beta   90.00
_cell.angle_gamma   90.00
#
_symmetry.space_group_name_H-M   'P 1'
#
loop_
_entity.id
_entity.type
_entity.pdbx_description
1 polymer ?
#
loop_
_entity_poly.entity_id
_entity_poly.type
_entity_poly.pdbx_seq_one_letter_code
_entity_poly.pdbx_strand_id
1 'polypeptide(L)'
;MALLKMKFNQQRRVRLAQGLWLLSWLAVTCGAFIFCLGVYLKTELLRRDEVMENTEIHVVPNILIMVGLASIGTNWIASRVCQDSMDASRFPRWKVLLLAWFVVAALLCCLLLAVVVLSYALQGRLEESLKVGLRNGIRFYKDTDVPGRCFQKETIDRLQMEFRCCGNNNFKDWFEVQWVSNRYLDFTSQEVKDRVRSNVDNRYLLDGVPFSCCNPASPRPCLQYHLTDSRAHYNYEYQSEELNLYGRGCRQALTDYYMGLMNSTGPGVLSVILIQMSVLLSMRYLQTAVEGAMALENPEEESEGYLLEKGVKETYQDVRAKVLNLVKFVQVDPADEGASGAAEGEKTADANTEKAATSPPAS
;
A
#
# COMPACT_ATOMS: atom_id res chain seq x y z
N MET A 1 1.27 8.22 -40.51
CA MET A 1 2.73 8.42 -40.32
C MET A 1 3.11 7.84 -38.97
N ALA A 2 4.16 7.02 -38.89
CA ALA A 2 4.68 6.51 -37.62
C ALA A 2 5.43 7.62 -36.86
N LEU A 3 5.24 7.71 -35.54
CA LEU A 3 5.88 8.73 -34.69
C LEU A 3 7.20 8.21 -34.10
N LEU A 4 8.21 9.09 -34.03
CA LEU A 4 9.55 8.81 -33.50
C LEU A 4 10.22 7.58 -34.15
N LYS A 5 10.17 7.54 -35.48
CA LYS A 5 10.76 6.46 -36.28
C LYS A 5 12.29 6.52 -36.25
N MET A 6 12.93 5.40 -35.94
CA MET A 6 14.38 5.22 -35.95
C MET A 6 14.77 3.98 -36.74
N LYS A 7 15.91 4.05 -37.45
CA LYS A 7 16.46 2.93 -38.23
C LYS A 7 17.48 2.14 -37.40
N PHE A 8 17.32 0.82 -37.41
CA PHE A 8 18.15 -0.11 -36.64
C PHE A 8 18.79 -1.17 -37.55
N ASN A 9 20.12 -1.09 -37.67
CA ASN A 9 20.95 -2.17 -38.22
C ASN A 9 21.07 -3.30 -37.20
N GLN A 10 21.44 -4.51 -37.64
CA GLN A 10 21.59 -5.68 -36.79
C GLN A 10 22.46 -5.41 -35.54
N GLN A 11 23.62 -4.76 -35.71
CA GLN A 11 24.50 -4.42 -34.58
C GLN A 11 23.84 -3.45 -33.57
N ARG A 12 23.00 -2.51 -34.04
CA ARG A 12 22.24 -1.60 -33.15
C ARG A 12 21.12 -2.32 -32.42
N ARG A 13 20.44 -3.28 -33.07
CA ARG A 13 19.41 -4.14 -32.43
C ARG A 13 20.00 -4.97 -31.29
N VAL A 14 21.17 -5.58 -31.51
CA VAL A 14 21.88 -6.34 -30.47
C VAL A 14 22.27 -5.44 -29.30
N ARG A 15 22.83 -4.25 -29.55
CA ARG A 15 23.16 -3.28 -28.48
C ARG A 15 21.91 -2.81 -27.72
N LEU A 16 20.80 -2.58 -28.42
CA LEU A 16 19.52 -2.22 -27.79
C LEU A 16 19.02 -3.35 -26.88
N ALA A 17 19.06 -4.61 -27.34
CA ALA A 17 18.66 -5.77 -26.55
C ALA A 17 19.55 -5.96 -25.31
N GLN A 18 20.88 -5.79 -25.46
CA GLN A 18 21.83 -5.83 -24.33
C GLN A 18 21.59 -4.71 -23.32
N GLY A 19 21.37 -3.48 -23.78
CA GLY A 19 21.07 -2.33 -22.93
C GLY A 19 19.75 -2.52 -22.19
N LEU A 20 18.71 -3.00 -22.88
CA LEU A 20 17.42 -3.29 -22.27
C LEU A 20 17.48 -4.44 -21.26
N TRP A 21 18.31 -5.45 -21.52
CA TRP A 21 18.55 -6.54 -20.57
C TRP A 21 19.17 -6.01 -19.26
N LEU A 22 20.18 -5.14 -19.35
CA LEU A 22 20.78 -4.49 -18.16
C LEU A 22 19.76 -3.62 -17.43
N LEU A 23 18.99 -2.82 -18.17
CA LEU A 23 17.96 -1.94 -17.62
C LEU A 23 16.84 -2.73 -16.94
N SER A 24 16.45 -3.88 -17.49
CA SER A 24 15.44 -4.76 -16.91
C SER A 24 15.94 -5.40 -15.61
N TRP A 25 17.23 -5.77 -15.51
CA TRP A 25 17.81 -6.22 -14.24
C TRP A 25 17.87 -5.11 -13.18
N LEU A 26 18.19 -3.88 -13.58
CA LEU A 26 18.08 -2.72 -12.69
C LEU A 26 16.62 -2.51 -12.23
N ALA A 27 15.65 -2.67 -13.12
CA ALA A 27 14.24 -2.57 -12.78
C ALA A 27 13.81 -3.68 -11.80
N VAL A 28 14.37 -4.90 -11.91
CA VAL A 28 14.14 -5.99 -10.94
C VAL A 28 14.66 -5.61 -9.55
N THR A 29 15.86 -5.05 -9.43
CA THR A 29 16.39 -4.63 -8.11
C THR A 29 15.58 -3.48 -7.52
N CYS A 30 15.15 -2.53 -8.35
CA CYS A 30 14.20 -1.48 -7.94
C CYS A 30 12.85 -2.06 -7.49
N GLY A 31 12.30 -3.07 -8.18
CA GLY A 31 11.09 -3.76 -7.78
C GLY A 31 11.22 -4.45 -6.42
N ALA A 32 12.36 -5.11 -6.16
CA ALA A 32 12.67 -5.70 -4.86
C ALA A 32 12.77 -4.65 -3.75
N PHE A 33 13.40 -3.51 -4.02
CA PHE A 33 13.45 -2.40 -3.07
C PHE A 33 12.04 -1.89 -2.70
N ILE A 34 11.16 -1.69 -3.69
CA ILE A 34 9.77 -1.27 -3.47
C ILE A 34 8.97 -2.30 -2.66
N PHE A 35 9.17 -3.59 -2.95
CA PHE A 35 8.56 -4.67 -2.17
C PHE A 35 8.99 -4.62 -0.70
N CYS A 36 10.32 -4.53 -0.44
CA CYS A 36 10.85 -4.43 0.92
C CYS A 36 10.32 -3.18 1.65
N LEU A 37 10.23 -2.04 0.95
CA LEU A 37 9.67 -0.82 1.51
C LEU A 37 8.19 -0.97 1.85
N GLY A 38 7.41 -1.65 1.01
CA GLY A 38 6.01 -1.94 1.26
C GLY A 38 5.81 -2.82 2.49
N VAL A 39 6.63 -3.86 2.64
CA VAL A 39 6.64 -4.72 3.83
C VAL A 39 7.02 -3.91 5.07
N TYR A 40 8.07 -3.09 4.99
CA TYR A 40 8.52 -2.26 6.10
C TYR A 40 7.42 -1.30 6.57
N LEU A 41 6.78 -0.57 5.65
CA LEU A 41 5.64 0.30 5.94
C LEU A 41 4.47 -0.47 6.56
N LYS A 42 4.16 -1.66 6.03
CA LYS A 42 3.09 -2.50 6.57
C LYS A 42 3.41 -2.94 8.01
N THR A 43 4.64 -3.36 8.27
CA THR A 43 5.07 -3.78 9.60
C THR A 43 5.06 -2.63 10.60
N GLU A 44 5.47 -1.42 10.19
CA GLU A 44 5.52 -0.27 11.10
C GLU A 44 4.11 0.25 11.46
N LEU A 45 3.15 0.11 10.54
CA LEU A 45 1.75 0.40 10.84
C LEU A 45 1.15 -0.70 11.74
N LEU A 46 1.33 -1.98 11.41
CA LEU A 46 0.80 -3.08 12.23
C LEU A 46 1.37 -3.10 13.65
N ARG A 47 2.62 -2.69 13.83
CA ARG A 47 3.26 -2.60 15.14
C ARG A 47 2.52 -1.64 16.10
N ARG A 48 1.79 -0.66 15.56
CA ARG A 48 1.07 0.36 16.34
C ARG A 48 -0.43 0.37 16.06
N ASP A 49 -0.98 -0.75 15.57
CA ASP A 49 -2.38 -0.89 15.19
C ASP A 49 -3.32 -0.60 16.36
N GLU A 50 -2.94 -0.95 17.60
CA GLU A 50 -3.70 -0.65 18.82
C GLU A 50 -3.95 0.85 19.05
N VAL A 51 -3.15 1.73 18.43
CA VAL A 51 -3.23 3.19 18.59
C VAL A 51 -3.81 3.87 17.34
N MET A 52 -4.18 3.10 16.32
CA MET A 52 -4.83 3.58 15.10
C MET A 52 -6.26 3.02 15.03
N GLU A 53 -7.22 3.86 14.65
CA GLU A 53 -8.63 3.44 14.58
C GLU A 53 -9.03 3.01 13.14
N ASN A 54 -8.46 3.66 12.12
CA ASN A 54 -8.85 3.45 10.72
C ASN A 54 -7.91 2.51 9.96
N THR A 55 -8.48 1.48 9.32
CA THR A 55 -7.75 0.47 8.53
C THR A 55 -7.46 0.90 7.08
N GLU A 56 -8.07 1.99 6.58
CA GLU A 56 -7.85 2.52 5.22
C GLU A 56 -6.39 2.92 4.97
N ILE A 57 -5.63 3.24 6.01
CA ILE A 57 -4.22 3.64 5.94
C ILE A 57 -3.34 2.49 5.41
N HIS A 58 -3.79 1.23 5.56
CA HIS A 58 -3.06 0.06 5.05
C HIS A 58 -3.15 -0.14 3.53
N VAL A 59 -3.98 0.63 2.81
CA VAL A 59 -4.12 0.49 1.36
C VAL A 59 -2.80 0.78 0.64
N VAL A 60 -2.08 1.83 1.04
CA VAL A 60 -0.81 2.23 0.42
C VAL A 60 0.27 1.12 0.47
N PRO A 61 0.65 0.60 1.65
CA PRO A 61 1.67 -0.46 1.71
C PRO A 61 1.21 -1.76 1.04
N ASN A 62 -0.08 -2.09 1.08
CA ASN A 62 -0.60 -3.27 0.38
C ASN A 62 -0.40 -3.17 -1.14
N ILE A 63 -0.72 -2.01 -1.73
CA ILE A 63 -0.47 -1.77 -3.16
C ILE A 63 1.04 -1.81 -3.45
N LEU A 64 1.87 -1.23 -2.58
CA LEU A 64 3.32 -1.21 -2.74
C LEU A 64 3.92 -2.63 -2.80
N ILE A 65 3.48 -3.52 -1.91
CA ILE A 65 3.87 -4.94 -1.88
C ILE A 65 3.47 -5.65 -3.17
N MET A 66 2.19 -5.51 -3.57
CA MET A 66 1.66 -6.16 -4.77
C MET A 66 2.37 -5.69 -6.04
N VAL A 67 2.56 -4.38 -6.18
CA VAL A 67 3.23 -3.78 -7.34
C VAL A 67 4.72 -4.12 -7.37
N GLY A 68 5.39 -4.16 -6.20
CA GLY A 68 6.78 -4.59 -6.10
C GLY A 68 6.99 -6.01 -6.63
N LEU A 69 6.18 -6.97 -6.20
CA LEU A 69 6.22 -8.36 -6.69
C LEU A 69 5.91 -8.47 -8.19
N ALA A 70 4.85 -7.79 -8.63
CA ALA A 70 4.48 -7.79 -10.04
C ALA A 70 5.58 -7.17 -10.91
N SER A 71 6.23 -6.09 -10.45
CA SER A 71 7.34 -5.44 -11.14
C SER A 71 8.54 -6.36 -11.31
N ILE A 72 8.91 -7.12 -10.28
CA ILE A 72 9.97 -8.14 -10.36
C ILE A 72 9.65 -9.15 -11.47
N GLY A 73 8.43 -9.69 -11.47
CA GLY A 73 7.97 -10.65 -12.47
C GLY A 73 7.99 -10.09 -13.89
N THR A 74 7.42 -8.89 -14.10
CA THR A 74 7.38 -8.25 -15.42
C THR A 74 8.77 -7.94 -15.95
N ASN A 75 9.68 -7.44 -15.12
CA ASN A 75 11.02 -7.08 -15.56
C ASN A 75 11.90 -8.32 -15.77
N TRP A 76 11.69 -9.40 -15.01
CA TRP A 76 12.31 -10.69 -15.30
C TRP A 76 11.86 -11.27 -16.65
N ILE A 77 10.57 -11.18 -16.97
CA ILE A 77 10.04 -11.56 -18.29
C ILE A 77 10.68 -10.68 -19.38
N ALA A 78 10.77 -9.36 -19.18
CA ALA A 78 11.41 -8.46 -20.14
C ALA A 78 12.87 -8.87 -20.45
N SER A 79 13.63 -9.25 -19.42
CA SER A 79 14.99 -9.79 -19.59
C SER A 79 15.01 -11.06 -20.46
N ARG A 80 14.04 -11.97 -20.30
CA ARG A 80 13.91 -13.16 -21.14
C ARG A 80 13.59 -12.82 -22.59
N VAL A 81 12.67 -11.88 -22.82
CA VAL A 81 12.34 -11.44 -24.18
C VAL A 81 13.57 -10.80 -24.85
N CYS A 82 14.37 -10.03 -24.13
CA CYS A 82 15.61 -9.45 -24.67
C CYS A 82 16.58 -10.54 -25.14
N GLN A 83 16.74 -11.60 -24.34
CA GLN A 83 17.59 -12.74 -24.71
C GLN A 83 17.08 -13.48 -25.94
N ASP A 84 15.77 -13.72 -26.02
CA ASP A 84 15.15 -14.43 -27.14
C ASP A 84 15.03 -13.58 -28.40
N SER A 85 15.04 -12.24 -28.28
CA SER A 85 15.03 -11.32 -29.42
C SER A 85 16.31 -11.34 -30.25
N MET A 86 17.41 -11.84 -29.68
CA MET A 86 18.67 -12.03 -30.41
C MET A 86 18.57 -13.19 -31.42
N ASP A 87 17.64 -14.13 -31.22
CA ASP A 87 17.43 -15.28 -32.09
C ASP A 87 16.09 -15.17 -32.83
N ALA A 88 16.16 -15.01 -34.16
CA ALA A 88 14.99 -14.80 -35.02
C ALA A 88 13.95 -15.94 -34.94
N SER A 89 14.36 -17.17 -34.61
CA SER A 89 13.46 -18.33 -34.50
C SER A 89 12.65 -18.37 -33.20
N ARG A 90 13.12 -17.70 -32.13
CA ARG A 90 12.50 -17.77 -30.79
C ARG A 90 11.54 -16.62 -30.52
N PHE A 91 11.86 -15.42 -31.03
CA PHE A 91 11.09 -14.20 -30.81
C PHE A 91 9.59 -14.28 -31.21
N PRO A 92 9.16 -14.98 -32.28
CA PRO A 92 7.74 -15.04 -32.67
C PRO A 92 6.79 -15.53 -31.57
N ARG A 93 7.27 -16.40 -30.67
CA ARG A 93 6.48 -16.95 -29.55
C ARG A 93 6.08 -15.88 -28.53
N TRP A 94 6.89 -14.82 -28.42
CA TRP A 94 6.68 -13.75 -27.45
C TRP A 94 5.70 -12.67 -27.93
N LYS A 95 5.36 -12.60 -29.22
CA LYS A 95 4.49 -11.52 -29.77
C LYS A 95 3.16 -11.38 -29.03
N VAL A 96 2.46 -12.49 -28.81
CA VAL A 96 1.16 -12.49 -28.12
C VAL A 96 1.33 -12.14 -26.64
N LEU A 97 2.35 -12.68 -25.99
CA LEU A 97 2.66 -12.40 -24.59
C LEU A 97 3.12 -10.96 -24.36
N LEU A 98 3.77 -10.33 -25.35
CA LEU A 98 4.25 -8.96 -25.27
C LEU A 98 3.11 -7.95 -25.16
N LEU A 99 1.99 -8.18 -25.86
CA LEU A 99 0.82 -7.31 -25.75
C LEU A 99 0.28 -7.31 -24.32
N ALA A 100 0.11 -8.49 -23.72
CA ALA A 100 -0.30 -8.61 -22.32
C ALA A 100 0.72 -7.95 -21.38
N TRP A 101 2.02 -8.14 -21.66
CA TRP A 101 3.10 -7.52 -20.89
C TRP A 101 3.03 -5.98 -20.92
N PHE A 102 2.77 -5.35 -22.07
CA PHE A 102 2.62 -3.88 -22.15
C PHE A 102 1.43 -3.39 -21.33
N VAL A 103 0.29 -4.12 -21.37
CA VAL A 103 -0.89 -3.77 -20.57
C VAL A 103 -0.58 -3.85 -19.07
N VAL A 104 0.05 -4.94 -18.62
CA VAL A 104 0.43 -5.10 -17.21
C VAL A 104 1.43 -4.03 -16.80
N ALA A 105 2.48 -3.79 -17.58
CA ALA A 105 3.49 -2.79 -17.26
C ALA A 105 2.91 -1.36 -17.22
N ALA A 106 1.96 -1.02 -18.09
CA ALA A 106 1.23 0.25 -18.03
C ALA A 106 0.36 0.35 -16.77
N LEU A 107 -0.35 -0.73 -16.40
CA LEU A 107 -1.13 -0.81 -15.16
C LEU A 107 -0.23 -0.59 -13.94
N LEU A 108 0.96 -1.21 -13.90
CA LEU A 108 1.92 -1.02 -12.81
C LEU A 108 2.35 0.45 -12.68
N CYS A 109 2.64 1.13 -13.80
CA CYS A 109 2.92 2.57 -13.77
C CYS A 109 1.74 3.38 -13.20
N CYS A 110 0.51 3.08 -13.60
CA CYS A 110 -0.67 3.75 -13.06
C CYS A 110 -0.85 3.49 -11.56
N LEU A 111 -0.60 2.27 -11.09
CA LEU A 111 -0.68 1.92 -9.67
C LEU A 111 0.42 2.60 -8.85
N LEU A 112 1.66 2.70 -9.37
CA LEU A 112 2.73 3.45 -8.71
C LEU A 112 2.39 4.95 -8.61
N LEU A 113 1.79 5.54 -9.64
CA LEU A 113 1.29 6.91 -9.58
C LEU A 113 0.15 7.05 -8.54
N ALA A 114 -0.78 6.11 -8.50
CA ALA A 114 -1.86 6.09 -7.53
C ALA A 114 -1.31 6.01 -6.09
N VAL A 115 -0.27 5.20 -5.84
CA VAL A 115 0.44 5.15 -4.56
C VAL A 115 0.94 6.53 -4.14
N VAL A 116 1.63 7.24 -5.04
CA VAL A 116 2.15 8.58 -4.74
C VAL A 116 1.00 9.51 -4.37
N VAL A 117 -0.07 9.54 -5.16
CA VAL A 117 -1.25 10.38 -4.88
C VAL A 117 -1.91 10.01 -3.55
N LEU A 118 -2.15 8.72 -3.30
CA LEU A 118 -2.76 8.21 -2.07
C LEU A 118 -1.90 8.48 -0.84
N SER A 119 -0.57 8.45 -0.97
CA SER A 119 0.34 8.77 0.14
C SER A 119 0.21 10.21 0.63
N TYR A 120 -0.20 11.15 -0.25
CA TYR A 120 -0.54 12.52 0.15
C TYR A 120 -2.00 12.63 0.59
N ALA A 121 -2.94 12.00 -0.13
CA ALA A 121 -4.37 12.11 0.17
C ALA A 121 -4.74 11.51 1.54
N LEU A 122 -4.04 10.47 2.00
CA LEU A 122 -4.32 9.79 3.26
C LEU A 122 -3.65 10.45 4.48
N GLN A 123 -2.87 11.52 4.31
CA GLN A 123 -2.20 12.20 5.43
C GLN A 123 -3.21 12.72 6.47
N GLY A 124 -4.29 13.37 6.02
CA GLY A 124 -5.34 13.85 6.93
C GLY A 124 -6.08 12.71 7.64
N ARG A 125 -6.28 11.58 6.94
CA ARG A 125 -6.89 10.37 7.52
C ARG A 125 -6.01 9.72 8.57
N LEU A 126 -4.70 9.71 8.35
CA LEU A 126 -3.73 9.24 9.33
C LEU A 126 -3.75 10.10 10.60
N GLU A 127 -3.71 11.43 10.46
CA GLU A 127 -3.77 12.31 11.61
C GLU A 127 -5.09 12.16 12.40
N GLU A 128 -6.22 12.04 11.70
CA GLU A 128 -7.53 11.81 12.31
C GLU A 128 -7.58 10.46 13.05
N SER A 129 -7.09 9.39 12.42
CA SER A 129 -6.99 8.06 13.02
C SER A 129 -6.13 8.06 14.28
N LEU A 130 -4.96 8.72 14.24
CA LEU A 130 -4.08 8.87 15.40
C LEU A 130 -4.74 9.73 16.50
N LYS A 131 -5.45 10.79 16.12
CA LYS A 131 -6.16 11.66 17.07
C LYS A 131 -7.19 10.87 17.87
N VAL A 132 -8.02 10.06 17.23
CA VAL A 132 -9.04 9.29 17.92
C VAL A 132 -8.44 8.08 18.65
N GLY A 133 -7.52 7.35 18.00
CA GLY A 133 -6.84 6.20 18.59
C GLY A 133 -6.05 6.56 19.86
N LEU A 134 -5.24 7.63 19.84
CA LEU A 134 -4.53 8.12 21.04
C LEU A 134 -5.50 8.58 22.13
N ARG A 135 -6.60 9.26 21.76
CA ARG A 135 -7.61 9.70 22.73
C ARG A 135 -8.23 8.49 23.45
N ASN A 136 -8.57 7.44 22.72
CA ASN A 136 -9.11 6.21 23.29
C ASN A 136 -8.06 5.46 24.11
N GLY A 137 -6.82 5.38 23.63
CA GLY A 137 -5.72 4.75 24.34
C GLY A 137 -5.41 5.41 25.70
N ILE A 138 -5.41 6.74 25.75
CA ILE A 138 -5.28 7.50 27.02
C ILE A 138 -6.51 7.26 27.91
N ARG A 139 -7.72 7.27 27.35
CA ARG A 139 -8.98 7.07 28.11
C ARG A 139 -9.03 5.72 28.83
N PHE A 140 -8.56 4.66 28.18
CA PHE A 140 -8.54 3.30 28.71
C PHE A 140 -7.20 2.90 29.30
N TYR A 141 -6.27 3.84 29.49
CA TYR A 141 -4.94 3.59 30.01
C TYR A 141 -4.94 2.88 31.39
N LYS A 142 -5.94 3.17 32.24
CA LYS A 142 -6.06 2.56 33.57
C LYS A 142 -6.64 1.14 33.57
N ASP A 143 -7.19 0.66 32.46
CA ASP A 143 -7.98 -0.57 32.36
C ASP A 143 -7.08 -1.83 32.22
N THR A 144 -6.01 -1.93 33.01
CA THR A 144 -5.04 -3.04 32.93
C THR A 144 -5.63 -4.40 33.30
N ASP A 145 -6.73 -4.41 34.06
CA ASP A 145 -7.41 -5.61 34.52
C ASP A 145 -8.57 -6.04 33.59
N VAL A 146 -8.86 -5.30 32.51
CA VAL A 146 -9.96 -5.61 31.59
C VAL A 146 -9.46 -6.52 30.44
N PRO A 147 -10.09 -7.69 30.21
CA PRO A 147 -9.75 -8.54 29.06
C PRO A 147 -9.80 -7.76 27.74
N GLY A 148 -8.75 -7.88 26.94
CA GLY A 148 -8.61 -7.17 25.66
C GLY A 148 -8.03 -5.76 25.75
N ARG A 149 -7.81 -5.19 26.96
CA ARG A 149 -7.17 -3.87 27.15
C ARG A 149 -5.96 -3.88 28.10
N CYS A 150 -5.54 -5.05 28.55
CA CYS A 150 -4.46 -5.23 29.51
C CYS A 150 -3.12 -4.62 29.06
N PHE A 151 -2.82 -4.61 27.76
CA PHE A 151 -1.58 -4.08 27.20
C PHE A 151 -1.63 -2.57 26.91
N GLN A 152 -2.80 -1.91 27.01
CA GLN A 152 -2.96 -0.50 26.62
C GLN A 152 -2.00 0.43 27.37
N LYS A 153 -1.79 0.19 28.67
CA LYS A 153 -0.86 0.95 29.49
C LYS A 153 0.57 0.86 28.95
N GLU A 154 1.05 -0.36 28.72
CA GLU A 154 2.40 -0.62 28.22
C GLU A 154 2.60 -0.04 26.82
N THR A 155 1.61 -0.17 25.93
CA THR A 155 1.64 0.37 24.57
C THR A 155 1.79 1.90 24.59
N ILE A 156 0.99 2.61 25.40
CA ILE A 156 1.08 4.08 25.53
C ILE A 156 2.39 4.50 26.20
N ASP A 157 2.83 3.79 27.24
CA ASP A 157 4.08 4.10 27.94
C ASP A 157 5.29 4.00 27.00
N ARG A 158 5.39 2.90 26.25
CA ARG A 158 6.46 2.69 25.25
C ARG A 158 6.43 3.76 24.16
N LEU A 159 5.25 4.09 23.65
CA LEU A 159 5.07 5.12 22.62
C LEU A 159 5.56 6.48 23.10
N GLN A 160 5.19 6.90 24.31
CA GLN A 160 5.61 8.20 24.87
C GLN A 160 7.11 8.31 25.05
N MET A 161 7.75 7.25 25.58
CA MET A 161 9.21 7.23 25.76
C MET A 161 9.97 7.15 24.43
N GLU A 162 9.49 6.35 23.47
CA GLU A 162 10.12 6.17 22.17
C GLU A 162 10.04 7.44 21.31
N PHE A 163 8.86 8.08 21.25
CA PHE A 163 8.61 9.28 20.45
C PHE A 163 8.89 10.58 21.19
N ARG A 164 9.29 10.50 22.47
CA ARG A 164 9.56 11.66 23.32
C ARG A 164 8.40 12.65 23.29
N CYS A 165 7.21 12.12 23.57
CA CYS A 165 5.95 12.84 23.50
C CYS A 165 5.10 12.57 24.74
N CYS A 166 4.14 13.45 25.03
CA CYS A 166 3.21 13.27 26.13
C CYS A 166 1.79 13.71 25.76
N GLY A 167 0.81 12.87 26.13
CA GLY A 167 -0.60 13.07 25.80
C GLY A 167 -0.87 12.96 24.30
N ASN A 168 -2.07 13.36 23.88
CA ASN A 168 -2.46 13.38 22.47
C ASN A 168 -1.95 14.66 21.80
N ASN A 169 -2.35 15.82 22.32
CA ASN A 169 -1.90 17.14 21.93
C ASN A 169 -0.79 17.65 22.84
N ASN A 170 -0.92 17.44 24.15
CA ASN A 170 0.07 17.83 25.15
C ASN A 170 -0.20 17.10 26.48
N PHE A 171 0.69 17.30 27.45
CA PHE A 171 0.62 16.61 28.74
C PHE A 171 -0.66 16.90 29.56
N LYS A 172 -1.34 18.02 29.34
CA LYS A 172 -2.59 18.37 30.05
C LYS A 172 -3.76 17.47 29.68
N ASP A 173 -3.67 16.73 28.57
CA ASP A 173 -4.69 15.73 28.22
C ASP A 173 -4.87 14.67 29.33
N TRP A 174 -3.82 14.42 30.12
CA TRP A 174 -3.87 13.52 31.28
C TRP A 174 -4.69 14.08 32.44
N PHE A 175 -4.90 15.40 32.53
CA PHE A 175 -5.65 16.01 33.64
C PHE A 175 -7.16 15.80 33.48
N GLU A 176 -7.62 15.56 32.24
CA GLU A 176 -9.03 15.34 31.91
C GLU A 176 -9.45 13.87 32.03
N VAL A 177 -8.49 12.97 32.28
CA VAL A 177 -8.68 11.53 32.31
C VAL A 177 -8.22 10.95 33.63
N GLN A 178 -9.06 10.11 34.24
CA GLN A 178 -8.62 9.32 35.38
C GLN A 178 -7.76 8.17 34.87
N TRP A 179 -6.45 8.37 34.83
CA TRP A 179 -5.46 7.39 34.37
C TRP A 179 -4.90 6.51 35.50
N VAL A 180 -5.14 6.88 36.76
CA VAL A 180 -4.85 6.02 37.92
C VAL A 180 -6.00 5.03 38.12
N SER A 181 -5.68 3.73 38.12
CA SER A 181 -6.67 2.68 38.35
C SER A 181 -7.24 2.74 39.77
N ASN A 182 -8.54 2.45 39.90
CA ASN A 182 -9.23 2.35 41.19
C ASN A 182 -8.53 1.38 42.14
N ARG A 183 -7.83 0.37 41.61
CA ARG A 183 -7.05 -0.60 42.39
C ARG A 183 -5.95 0.03 43.24
N TYR A 184 -5.39 1.15 42.78
CA TYR A 184 -4.31 1.86 43.48
C TYR A 184 -4.82 3.00 44.36
N LEU A 185 -6.14 3.21 44.41
CA LEU A 185 -6.76 4.26 45.21
C LEU A 185 -7.30 3.67 46.51
N ASP A 186 -6.83 4.20 47.63
CA ASP A 186 -7.38 3.87 48.93
C ASP A 186 -8.67 4.67 49.18
N PHE A 187 -9.81 4.06 48.87
CA PHE A 187 -11.13 4.65 49.12
C PHE A 187 -11.51 4.71 50.60
N THR A 188 -10.65 4.28 51.53
CA THR A 188 -10.85 4.53 52.97
C THR A 188 -10.34 5.91 53.38
N SER A 189 -9.28 6.39 52.71
CA SER A 189 -8.67 7.70 52.93
C SER A 189 -9.64 8.83 52.63
N GLN A 190 -9.68 9.82 53.54
CA GLN A 190 -10.54 10.99 53.39
C GLN A 190 -10.09 11.86 52.22
N GLU A 191 -8.78 11.96 51.96
CA GLU A 191 -8.23 12.75 50.84
C GLU A 191 -8.71 12.21 49.48
N VAL A 192 -8.69 10.89 49.29
CA VAL A 192 -9.16 10.26 48.05
C VAL A 192 -10.66 10.48 47.87
N LYS A 193 -11.44 10.29 48.94
CA LYS A 193 -12.90 10.54 48.90
C LYS A 193 -13.21 11.98 48.55
N ASP A 194 -12.54 12.93 49.19
CA ASP A 194 -12.76 14.35 48.98
C ASP A 194 -12.38 14.74 47.55
N ARG A 195 -11.25 14.23 47.05
CA ARG A 195 -10.83 14.45 45.66
C ARG A 195 -11.81 13.87 44.64
N VAL A 196 -12.32 12.66 44.86
CA VAL A 196 -13.32 12.04 43.98
C VAL A 196 -14.61 12.88 43.96
N ARG A 197 -15.07 13.33 45.13
CA ARG A 197 -16.30 14.13 45.27
C ARG A 197 -16.18 15.55 44.70
N SER A 198 -14.99 16.15 44.79
CA SER A 198 -14.76 17.51 44.29
C SER A 198 -14.62 17.60 42.77
N ASN A 199 -14.40 16.47 42.10
CA ASN A 199 -14.16 16.40 40.68
C ASN A 199 -15.42 16.05 39.87
N VAL A 200 -15.37 16.35 38.58
CA VAL A 200 -16.48 16.09 37.65
C VAL A 200 -16.69 14.58 37.48
N ASP A 201 -17.95 14.17 37.42
CA ASP A 201 -18.41 12.78 37.26
C ASP A 201 -17.91 11.79 38.34
N ASN A 202 -17.57 12.27 39.54
CA ASN A 202 -16.97 11.44 40.60
C ASN A 202 -15.71 10.68 40.13
N ARG A 203 -14.89 11.32 39.29
CA ARG A 203 -13.62 10.77 38.80
C ARG A 203 -12.45 11.25 39.64
N TYR A 204 -11.45 10.39 39.85
CA TYR A 204 -10.20 10.80 40.50
C TYR A 204 -9.30 11.53 39.49
N LEU A 205 -9.57 12.81 39.24
CA LEU A 205 -8.75 13.67 38.38
C LEU A 205 -7.71 14.42 39.22
N LEU A 206 -6.54 14.58 38.65
CA LEU A 206 -5.42 15.25 39.28
C LEU A 206 -4.58 16.01 38.26
N ASP A 207 -3.92 17.05 38.74
CA ASP A 207 -2.86 17.73 38.03
C ASP A 207 -1.62 16.83 38.03
N GLY A 208 -1.59 15.87 37.11
CA GLY A 208 -0.45 14.99 36.95
C GLY A 208 -0.50 14.05 35.75
N VAL A 209 0.66 13.46 35.47
CA VAL A 209 0.95 12.65 34.27
C VAL A 209 1.57 11.31 34.67
N PRO A 210 1.48 10.27 33.82
CA PRO A 210 2.23 9.04 34.03
C PRO A 210 3.74 9.27 33.85
N PHE A 211 4.54 8.42 34.48
CA PHE A 211 6.01 8.45 34.42
C PHE A 211 6.58 8.39 32.98
N SER A 212 5.88 7.76 32.04
CA SER A 212 6.29 7.69 30.63
C SER A 212 6.40 9.05 29.93
N CYS A 213 5.77 10.10 30.48
CA CYS A 213 5.89 11.47 29.98
C CYS A 213 7.17 12.21 30.42
N CYS A 214 7.91 11.64 31.37
CA CYS A 214 9.11 12.24 31.94
C CYS A 214 10.24 12.34 30.91
N ASN A 215 10.90 13.48 30.86
CA ASN A 215 12.07 13.66 30.02
C ASN A 215 13.35 13.26 30.80
N PRO A 216 14.06 12.20 30.40
CA PRO A 216 15.26 11.74 31.11
C PRO A 216 16.45 12.70 30.96
N ALA A 217 16.40 13.66 30.02
CA ALA A 217 17.42 14.69 29.88
C ALA A 217 17.23 15.86 30.86
N SER A 218 16.16 15.84 31.66
CA SER A 218 15.91 16.88 32.66
C SER A 218 17.01 16.89 33.73
N PRO A 219 17.53 18.07 34.15
CA PRO A 219 18.51 18.17 35.22
C PRO A 219 17.93 17.91 36.61
N ARG A 220 16.59 17.78 36.73
CA ARG A 220 15.87 17.53 37.99
C ARG A 220 15.15 16.18 37.94
N PRO A 221 14.85 15.57 39.11
CA PRO A 221 13.95 14.43 39.17
C PRO A 221 12.61 14.75 38.54
N CYS A 222 12.03 13.79 37.81
CA CYS A 222 10.78 14.02 37.11
C CYS A 222 9.64 14.36 38.06
N LEU A 223 9.04 15.53 37.86
CA LEU A 223 7.82 15.95 38.52
C LEU A 223 6.63 15.37 37.74
N GLN A 224 5.79 14.57 38.40
CA GLN A 224 4.59 13.96 37.81
C GLN A 224 3.29 14.59 38.32
N TYR A 225 3.33 15.30 39.44
CA TYR A 225 2.15 15.82 40.14
C TYR A 225 2.32 17.31 40.42
N HIS A 226 1.21 18.03 40.59
CA HIS A 226 1.19 19.47 40.88
C HIS A 226 1.97 20.30 39.85
N LEU A 227 1.77 19.99 38.56
CA LEU A 227 2.51 20.59 37.46
C LEU A 227 2.06 22.02 37.14
N THR A 228 0.85 22.41 37.54
CA THR A 228 0.33 23.75 37.32
C THR A 228 0.53 24.69 38.52
N ASP A 229 1.04 24.17 39.64
CA ASP A 229 1.32 24.93 40.84
C ASP A 229 2.82 25.22 40.98
N SER A 230 3.23 26.46 40.65
CA SER A 230 4.63 26.90 40.80
C SER A 230 5.14 26.87 42.24
N ARG A 231 4.26 26.79 43.25
CA ARG A 231 4.68 26.74 44.67
C ARG A 231 4.85 25.31 45.18
N ALA A 232 4.37 24.32 44.44
CA ALA A 232 4.40 22.93 44.87
C ALA A 232 5.81 22.32 44.84
N HIS A 233 6.70 22.89 44.03
CA HIS A 233 8.06 22.36 43.83
C HIS A 233 9.11 23.44 44.01
N TYR A 234 10.27 23.06 44.55
CA TYR A 234 11.39 23.98 44.70
C TYR A 234 11.88 24.48 43.33
N ASN A 235 12.01 25.80 43.20
CA ASN A 235 12.49 26.50 42.01
C ASN A 235 11.84 25.98 40.73
N TYR A 236 10.51 25.97 40.72
CA TYR A 236 9.69 25.46 39.63
C TYR A 236 8.75 26.56 39.13
N GLU A 237 8.78 26.82 37.84
CA GLU A 237 7.85 27.74 37.21
C GLU A 237 7.28 27.06 35.96
N TYR A 238 6.01 26.65 36.05
CA TYR A 238 5.42 25.79 35.02
C TYR A 238 5.37 26.43 33.63
N GLN A 239 5.39 27.76 33.53
CA GLN A 239 5.34 28.50 32.27
C GLN A 239 6.66 28.45 31.50
N SER A 240 7.79 28.35 32.21
CA SER A 240 9.14 28.33 31.65
C SER A 240 9.78 26.95 31.72
N GLU A 241 9.19 26.01 32.47
CA GLU A 241 9.70 24.64 32.58
C GLU A 241 9.31 23.79 31.35
N GLU A 242 10.20 23.77 30.36
CA GLU A 242 10.06 22.93 29.15
C GLU A 242 10.80 21.59 29.25
N LEU A 243 11.69 21.42 30.23
CA LEU A 243 12.63 20.29 30.29
C LEU A 243 12.15 19.12 31.15
N ASN A 244 11.18 19.30 32.06
CA ASN A 244 10.72 18.24 32.96
C ASN A 244 9.95 17.12 32.23
N LEU A 245 9.06 17.49 31.31
CA LEU A 245 8.22 16.56 30.54
C LEU A 245 8.48 16.71 29.06
N TYR A 246 8.11 15.69 28.28
CA TYR A 246 8.00 15.86 26.84
C TYR A 246 6.90 16.86 26.50
N GLY A 247 7.28 18.05 26.04
CA GLY A 247 6.34 19.13 25.69
C GLY A 247 5.51 18.87 24.43
N ARG A 248 5.97 17.96 23.56
CA ARG A 248 5.33 17.62 22.29
C ARG A 248 4.21 16.59 22.46
N GLY A 249 3.06 16.80 21.82
CA GLY A 249 1.98 15.82 21.77
C GLY A 249 2.29 14.60 20.91
N CYS A 250 1.82 13.41 21.31
CA CYS A 250 2.11 12.19 20.58
C CYS A 250 1.45 12.11 19.20
N ARG A 251 0.30 12.79 18.99
CA ARG A 251 -0.32 12.89 17.67
C ARG A 251 0.63 13.57 16.69
N GLN A 252 1.18 14.72 17.08
CA GLN A 252 2.14 15.42 16.23
C GLN A 252 3.42 14.62 16.04
N ALA A 253 3.92 13.95 17.08
CA ALA A 253 5.13 13.11 16.98
C ALA A 253 4.98 11.96 15.96
N LEU A 254 3.85 11.25 16.01
CA LEU A 254 3.58 10.14 15.10
C LEU A 254 3.23 10.60 13.69
N THR A 255 2.43 11.66 13.54
CA THR A 255 2.12 12.20 12.22
C THR A 255 3.40 12.61 11.49
N ASP A 256 4.31 13.33 12.13
CA ASP A 256 5.57 13.74 11.50
C ASP A 256 6.47 12.55 11.17
N TYR A 257 6.49 11.53 12.02
CA TYR A 257 7.26 10.30 11.77
C TYR A 257 6.77 9.56 10.52
N TYR A 258 5.47 9.25 10.46
CA TYR A 258 4.89 8.54 9.33
C TYR A 258 4.87 9.40 8.05
N MET A 259 4.65 10.71 8.16
CA MET A 259 4.73 11.63 7.03
C MET A 259 6.16 11.72 6.51
N GLY A 260 7.17 11.75 7.39
CA GLY A 260 8.57 11.69 7.01
C GLY A 260 8.91 10.41 6.25
N LEU A 261 8.34 9.28 6.68
CA LEU A 261 8.52 7.99 6.02
C LEU A 261 7.80 7.91 4.66
N MET A 262 6.61 8.49 4.53
CA MET A 262 5.91 8.59 3.23
C MET A 262 6.62 9.57 2.27
N ASN A 263 7.11 10.70 2.77
CA ASN A 263 7.84 11.68 1.97
C ASN A 263 9.18 11.12 1.45
N SER A 264 9.89 10.31 2.25
CA SER A 264 11.12 9.65 1.79
C SER A 264 10.84 8.53 0.77
N THR A 265 9.64 7.92 0.81
CA THR A 265 9.19 6.91 -0.16
C THR A 265 8.91 7.50 -1.55
N GLY A 266 8.41 8.73 -1.61
CA GLY A 266 8.02 9.41 -2.86
C GLY A 266 9.11 9.43 -3.94
N PRO A 267 10.33 9.95 -3.66
CA PRO A 267 11.44 9.94 -4.62
C PRO A 267 11.83 8.54 -5.08
N GLY A 268 11.79 7.55 -4.16
CA GLY A 268 12.04 6.15 -4.48
C GLY A 268 11.05 5.62 -5.51
N VAL A 269 9.75 5.78 -5.26
CA VAL A 269 8.68 5.37 -6.19
C VAL A 269 8.80 6.10 -7.54
N LEU A 270 9.08 7.41 -7.54
CA LEU A 270 9.25 8.19 -8.76
C LEU A 270 10.43 7.69 -9.60
N SER A 271 11.56 7.34 -8.97
CA SER A 271 12.71 6.77 -9.69
C SER A 271 12.36 5.43 -10.37
N VAL A 272 11.57 4.58 -9.70
CA VAL A 272 11.10 3.32 -10.28
C VAL A 272 10.15 3.55 -11.45
N ILE A 273 9.26 4.54 -11.37
CA ILE A 273 8.39 4.92 -12.49
C ILE A 273 9.23 5.32 -13.71
N LEU A 274 10.27 6.15 -13.53
CA LEU A 274 11.13 6.57 -14.64
C LEU A 274 11.86 5.38 -15.28
N ILE A 275 12.40 4.48 -14.47
CA ILE A 275 13.05 3.25 -14.95
C ILE A 275 12.03 2.37 -15.68
N GLN A 276 10.84 2.14 -15.12
CA GLN A 276 9.80 1.34 -15.76
C GLN A 276 9.35 1.94 -17.09
N MET A 277 9.20 3.25 -17.17
CA MET A 277 8.91 3.96 -18.43
C MET A 277 10.03 3.78 -19.45
N SER A 278 11.29 3.83 -19.02
CA SER A 278 12.43 3.60 -19.91
C SER A 278 12.49 2.15 -20.45
N VAL A 279 12.13 1.15 -19.62
CA VAL A 279 11.99 -0.26 -20.04
C VAL A 279 10.85 -0.40 -21.04
N LEU A 280 9.67 0.17 -20.74
CA LEU A 280 8.49 0.15 -21.61
C LEU A 280 8.78 0.72 -23.01
N LEU A 281 9.37 1.91 -23.06
CA LEU A 281 9.71 2.58 -24.32
C LEU A 281 10.75 1.79 -25.11
N SER A 282 11.81 1.33 -24.45
CA SER A 282 12.89 0.56 -25.08
C SER A 282 12.39 -0.79 -25.59
N MET A 283 11.52 -1.46 -24.83
CA MET A 283 10.89 -2.73 -25.22
C MET A 283 10.00 -2.56 -26.45
N ARG A 284 9.30 -1.42 -26.56
CA ARG A 284 8.49 -1.09 -27.73
C ARG A 284 9.34 -0.87 -29.00
N TYR A 285 10.48 -0.18 -28.87
CA TYR A 285 11.43 -0.05 -29.98
C TYR A 285 12.02 -1.39 -30.39
N LEU A 286 12.40 -2.24 -29.42
CA LEU A 286 12.93 -3.57 -29.70
C LEU A 286 11.90 -4.44 -30.41
N GLN A 287 10.65 -4.43 -29.93
CA GLN A 287 9.56 -5.18 -30.56
C GLN A 287 9.38 -4.78 -32.03
N THR A 288 9.18 -3.50 -32.30
CA THR A 288 8.89 -3.01 -33.65
C THR A 288 10.07 -3.20 -34.60
N ALA A 289 11.30 -2.99 -34.13
CA ALA A 289 12.51 -3.23 -34.93
C ALA A 289 12.70 -4.71 -35.27
N VAL A 290 12.48 -5.63 -34.32
CA VAL A 290 12.63 -7.08 -34.58
C VAL A 290 11.48 -7.59 -35.47
N GLU A 291 10.26 -7.09 -35.29
CA GLU A 291 9.13 -7.39 -36.18
C GLU A 291 9.36 -6.91 -37.61
N GLY A 292 9.88 -5.69 -37.79
CA GLY A 292 10.25 -5.17 -39.10
C GLY A 292 11.38 -5.97 -39.76
N ALA A 293 12.37 -6.42 -38.99
CA ALA A 293 13.46 -7.25 -39.49
C ALA A 293 13.01 -8.64 -39.96
N MET A 294 12.03 -9.25 -39.29
CA MET A 294 11.47 -10.54 -39.69
C MET A 294 10.59 -10.46 -40.95
N ALA A 295 10.13 -9.26 -41.32
CA ALA A 295 9.33 -9.03 -42.53
C ALA A 295 10.19 -8.84 -43.79
N LEU A 296 11.51 -8.66 -43.63
CA LEU A 296 12.47 -8.53 -44.73
C LEU A 296 12.98 -9.90 -45.18
N GLU A 297 13.27 -10.05 -46.48
CA GLU A 297 13.86 -11.28 -47.04
C GLU A 297 15.28 -11.55 -46.47
N ASN A 298 16.04 -10.48 -46.19
CA ASN A 298 17.33 -10.54 -45.49
C ASN A 298 17.21 -9.89 -44.09
N PRO A 299 17.28 -10.68 -43.00
CA PRO A 299 17.12 -10.17 -41.63
C PRO A 299 18.26 -9.25 -41.14
N GLU A 300 19.35 -9.13 -41.91
CA GLU A 300 20.49 -8.25 -41.64
C GLU A 300 20.29 -6.81 -42.13
N GLU A 301 19.28 -6.57 -42.99
CA GLU A 301 18.99 -5.26 -43.54
C GLU A 301 18.41 -4.26 -42.50
N GLU A 302 18.32 -2.99 -42.90
CA GLU A 302 17.82 -1.91 -42.03
C GLU A 302 16.35 -2.14 -41.68
N SER A 303 16.06 -2.32 -40.39
CA SER A 303 14.70 -2.43 -39.87
C SER A 303 14.26 -1.14 -39.20
N GLU A 304 12.95 -0.87 -39.21
CA GLU A 304 12.38 0.34 -38.63
C GLU A 304 11.80 0.05 -37.24
N GLY A 305 12.23 0.80 -36.23
CA GLY A 305 11.62 0.81 -34.90
C GLY A 305 10.85 2.11 -34.68
N TYR A 306 9.67 2.02 -34.09
CA TYR A 306 8.80 3.16 -33.84
C TYR A 306 7.98 2.98 -32.56
N LEU A 307 7.57 4.10 -31.95
CA LEU A 307 6.79 4.04 -30.72
C LEU A 307 5.29 3.83 -31.00
N LEU A 308 4.75 4.58 -31.97
CA LEU A 308 3.37 4.53 -32.41
C LEU A 308 3.31 4.33 -33.92
N GLU A 309 2.47 3.41 -34.36
CA GLU A 309 2.24 3.10 -35.78
C GLU A 309 1.51 4.26 -36.49
N LYS A 310 0.65 4.97 -35.74
CA LYS A 310 -0.18 6.10 -36.20
C LYS A 310 0.08 7.37 -35.38
N GLY A 311 -0.49 8.49 -35.81
CA GLY A 311 -0.41 9.75 -35.05
C GLY A 311 -1.03 9.62 -33.64
N VAL A 312 -0.64 10.48 -32.69
CA VAL A 312 -1.15 10.42 -31.29
C VAL A 312 -2.68 10.50 -31.25
N LYS A 313 -3.26 11.42 -32.04
CA LYS A 313 -4.71 11.63 -32.11
C LYS A 313 -5.46 10.41 -32.67
N GLU A 314 -4.93 9.82 -33.74
CA GLU A 314 -5.49 8.63 -34.40
C GLU A 314 -5.37 7.40 -33.51
N THR A 315 -4.23 7.23 -32.83
CA THR A 315 -4.02 6.12 -31.89
C THR A 315 -4.95 6.24 -30.69
N TYR A 316 -5.13 7.45 -30.15
CA TYR A 316 -6.08 7.69 -29.05
C TYR A 316 -7.52 7.35 -29.45
N GLN A 317 -7.93 7.73 -30.67
CA GLN A 317 -9.26 7.40 -31.18
C GLN A 317 -9.45 5.90 -31.38
N ASP A 318 -8.45 5.21 -31.92
CA ASP A 318 -8.47 3.76 -32.13
C ASP A 318 -8.49 2.98 -30.79
N VAL A 319 -7.66 3.40 -29.83
CA VAL A 319 -7.65 2.83 -28.46
C VAL A 319 -8.98 3.09 -27.77
N ARG A 320 -9.52 4.32 -27.83
CA ARG A 320 -10.83 4.64 -27.25
C ARG A 320 -11.93 3.78 -27.86
N ALA A 321 -11.94 3.58 -29.18
CA ALA A 321 -12.93 2.74 -29.85
C ALA A 321 -12.81 1.26 -29.44
N LYS A 322 -11.58 0.72 -29.36
CA LYS A 322 -11.32 -0.65 -28.88
C LYS A 322 -11.72 -0.85 -27.43
N VAL A 323 -11.41 0.10 -26.55
CA VAL A 323 -11.82 0.07 -25.14
C VAL A 323 -13.35 0.15 -25.03
N LEU A 324 -14.01 1.04 -25.77
CA LEU A 324 -15.47 1.12 -25.76
C LEU A 324 -16.12 -0.19 -26.23
N ASN A 325 -15.55 -0.84 -27.25
CA ASN A 325 -16.05 -2.12 -27.75
C ASN A 325 -15.80 -3.25 -26.73
N LEU A 326 -14.64 -3.28 -26.06
CA LEU A 326 -14.37 -4.23 -24.98
C LEU A 326 -15.31 -4.03 -23.79
N VAL A 327 -15.57 -2.78 -23.37
CA VAL A 327 -16.52 -2.47 -22.29
C VAL A 327 -17.94 -2.88 -22.69
N LYS A 328 -18.34 -2.66 -23.95
CA LYS A 328 -19.62 -3.14 -24.49
C LYS A 328 -19.71 -4.67 -24.52
N PHE A 329 -18.64 -5.36 -24.87
CA PHE A 329 -18.59 -6.83 -24.81
C PHE A 329 -18.67 -7.38 -23.37
N VAL A 330 -18.20 -6.60 -22.39
CA VAL A 330 -18.40 -6.91 -20.96
C VAL A 330 -19.81 -6.53 -20.48
N GLN A 331 -20.54 -5.69 -21.23
CA GLN A 331 -21.86 -5.15 -20.90
C GLN A 331 -23.05 -5.72 -21.73
N VAL A 332 -22.89 -6.82 -22.47
CA VAL A 332 -23.97 -7.48 -23.25
C VAL A 332 -23.85 -9.00 -23.03
N ASP A 333 -24.81 -9.78 -22.53
CA ASP A 333 -26.17 -9.57 -21.99
C ASP A 333 -26.51 -10.77 -21.06
N PRO A 334 -27.19 -10.59 -19.91
CA PRO A 334 -27.97 -11.63 -19.25
C PRO A 334 -29.37 -11.64 -19.88
N ALA A 335 -29.47 -12.11 -21.12
CA ALA A 335 -30.75 -12.25 -21.81
C ALA A 335 -30.72 -13.48 -22.71
N ASP A 336 -30.64 -14.65 -22.08
CA ASP A 336 -31.08 -15.93 -22.65
C ASP A 336 -31.52 -16.88 -21.52
N GLU A 337 -32.40 -16.39 -20.64
CA GLU A 337 -33.26 -17.25 -19.85
C GLU A 337 -34.68 -16.67 -19.90
N GLY A 338 -35.58 -17.36 -20.60
CA GLY A 338 -37.02 -17.12 -20.44
C GLY A 338 -37.83 -16.94 -21.73
N ALA A 339 -37.86 -17.96 -22.59
CA ALA A 339 -39.01 -18.20 -23.46
C ALA A 339 -39.12 -19.68 -23.88
N SER A 340 -39.57 -20.54 -22.98
CA SER A 340 -40.41 -21.69 -23.36
C SER A 340 -41.17 -22.21 -22.14
N GLY A 341 -42.29 -21.55 -21.85
CA GLY A 341 -43.34 -22.14 -21.02
C GLY A 341 -44.20 -23.08 -21.87
N ALA A 342 -44.34 -24.30 -21.35
CA ALA A 342 -45.47 -25.23 -21.52
C ALA A 342 -45.73 -25.86 -22.90
N ALA A 343 -45.34 -27.14 -23.03
CA ALA A 343 -46.19 -28.20 -23.57
C ALA A 343 -45.63 -29.58 -23.14
N GLU A 344 -46.10 -30.10 -22.01
CA GLU A 344 -46.11 -31.55 -21.76
C GLU A 344 -47.35 -32.13 -22.47
N GLY A 345 -47.15 -33.18 -23.27
CA GLY A 345 -48.21 -33.83 -24.02
C GLY A 345 -47.73 -34.96 -24.93
N GLU A 346 -47.33 -36.07 -24.30
CA GLU A 346 -47.74 -37.43 -24.67
C GLU A 346 -47.28 -38.09 -26.01
N LYS A 347 -46.70 -39.30 -25.85
CA LYS A 347 -46.61 -40.45 -26.79
C LYS A 347 -45.70 -40.35 -28.01
N THR A 348 -44.60 -41.11 -27.94
CA THR A 348 -44.17 -41.99 -29.05
C THR A 348 -43.50 -43.24 -28.50
N ALA A 349 -44.21 -44.36 -28.55
CA ALA A 349 -43.64 -45.68 -28.61
C ALA A 349 -44.12 -46.27 -29.94
N ASP A 350 -43.19 -46.49 -30.86
CA ASP A 350 -43.41 -47.46 -31.93
C ASP A 350 -42.13 -48.25 -32.15
N ALA A 351 -42.32 -49.56 -32.08
CA ALA A 351 -41.33 -50.59 -32.26
C ALA A 351 -41.31 -51.03 -33.73
N ASN A 352 -40.11 -51.32 -34.24
CA ASN A 352 -39.81 -52.39 -35.21
C ASN A 352 -38.28 -52.52 -35.23
N THR A 353 -37.67 -53.51 -34.55
CA THR A 353 -37.51 -54.93 -34.94
C THR A 353 -36.86 -55.01 -36.33
N GLU A 354 -35.61 -55.47 -36.50
CA GLU A 354 -35.30 -56.91 -36.56
C GLU A 354 -33.76 -57.22 -36.61
N LYS A 355 -33.34 -58.23 -35.81
CA LYS A 355 -32.22 -59.22 -35.94
C LYS A 355 -30.75 -58.76 -36.00
N ALA A 356 -29.76 -59.45 -35.40
CA ALA A 356 -29.66 -60.86 -35.01
C ALA A 356 -28.71 -61.10 -33.80
N ALA A 357 -28.95 -62.24 -33.14
CA ALA A 357 -28.23 -62.93 -32.05
C ALA A 357 -26.70 -63.01 -32.23
N THR A 358 -25.85 -63.21 -31.21
CA THR A 358 -25.83 -64.40 -30.33
C THR A 358 -24.89 -64.18 -29.12
N SER A 359 -25.36 -64.64 -27.97
CA SER A 359 -24.74 -64.75 -26.62
C SER A 359 -23.81 -65.98 -26.49
N PRO A 360 -23.32 -66.39 -25.28
CA PRO A 360 -22.58 -65.76 -24.17
C PRO A 360 -21.42 -66.73 -23.71
N PRO A 361 -21.07 -66.99 -22.41
CA PRO A 361 -21.21 -66.25 -21.13
C PRO A 361 -19.95 -66.24 -20.20
N ALA A 362 -20.16 -65.60 -19.03
CA ALA A 362 -19.67 -65.95 -17.68
C ALA A 362 -18.23 -65.50 -17.31
N SER A 363 -17.95 -64.97 -16.11
CA SER A 363 -18.66 -64.99 -14.81
C SER A 363 -18.50 -63.67 -14.07
#